data_AF-A0A521IR55-F1
#
_entry.id   AF-A0A521IR55-F1
#
_cell.length_a   1.000
_cell.length_b   1.000
_cell.length_c   1.000
_cell.angle_alpha   90.00
_cell.angle_beta   90.00
_cell.angle_gamma   90.00
#
_symmetry.space_group_name_H-M   'P 1'
#
loop_
_entity.id
_entity.type
_entity.pdbx_description
1 polymer ?
#
loop_
_entity_poly.entity_id
_entity_poly.type
_entity_poly.pdbx_seq_one_letter_code
_entity_poly.pdbx_strand_id
1 'polypeptide(L)'
;MKIVKGQIIKAKLENYKKFHDIEGIIDEVFENGSYLDGTWYAVMVTGGDTKSKLVEMLASERIVIVIPERNIIEVVENENA
;
A
#
# COMPACT_ATOMS: atom_id res chain seq x y z
N MET A 1 -1.56 -14.20 -6.27
CA MET A 1 -2.90 -13.58 -6.30
C MET A 1 -2.77 -12.30 -7.12
N LYS A 2 -3.65 -12.04 -8.11
CA LYS A 2 -3.53 -10.83 -8.93
C LYS A 2 -4.18 -9.66 -8.19
N ILE A 3 -3.40 -8.67 -7.79
CA ILE A 3 -3.88 -7.46 -7.15
C ILE A 3 -4.28 -6.45 -8.23
N VAL A 4 -5.42 -5.79 -8.08
CA VAL A 4 -5.98 -4.86 -9.07
C VAL A 4 -6.37 -3.53 -8.43
N LYS A 5 -6.50 -2.49 -9.27
CA LYS A 5 -6.97 -1.16 -8.87
C LYS A 5 -8.29 -1.25 -8.10
N GLY A 6 -8.41 -0.47 -7.03
CA GLY A 6 -9.57 -0.38 -6.17
C GLY A 6 -9.61 -1.41 -5.03
N GLN A 7 -8.70 -2.39 -5.00
CA GLN A 7 -8.64 -3.33 -3.88
C GLN A 7 -8.09 -2.67 -2.62
N ILE A 8 -8.65 -3.06 -1.48
CA ILE A 8 -8.13 -2.72 -0.17
C ILE A 8 -7.04 -3.72 0.17
N ILE A 9 -5.93 -3.25 0.72
CA ILE A 9 -4.78 -4.07 1.06
C ILE A 9 -4.22 -3.69 2.43
N LYS A 10 -3.50 -4.62 3.05
CA LYS A 10 -2.53 -4.30 4.09
C LYS A 10 -1.11 -4.50 3.55
N ALA A 11 -0.21 -3.60 3.92
CA ALA A 11 1.16 -3.62 3.44
C ALA A 11 2.16 -3.13 4.49
N LYS A 12 3.44 -3.36 4.22
CA LYS A 12 4.56 -2.82 5.00
C LYS A 12 5.25 -1.68 4.28
N LEU A 13 5.16 -0.48 4.86
CA LEU A 13 5.93 0.68 4.43
C LEU A 13 7.29 0.70 5.15
N GLU A 14 8.38 0.65 4.38
CA GLU A 14 9.73 0.84 4.93
C GLU A 14 10.09 2.33 4.95
N ASN A 15 10.50 2.84 6.11
CA ASN A 15 11.05 4.19 6.26
C ASN A 15 12.22 4.18 7.26
N TYR A 16 13.38 4.72 6.86
CA TYR A 16 14.60 4.77 7.69
C TYR A 16 14.90 3.46 8.46
N LYS A 17 14.81 2.30 7.79
CA LYS A 17 15.03 0.95 8.36
C LYS A 17 13.99 0.49 9.39
N LYS A 18 12.83 1.13 9.46
CA LYS A 18 11.67 0.67 10.22
C LYS A 18 10.54 0.31 9.27
N PHE A 19 9.81 -0.74 9.59
CA PHE A 19 8.58 -1.09 8.90
C PHE A 19 7.38 -0.55 9.68
N HIS A 20 6.42 0.00 8.95
CA HIS A 20 5.13 0.41 9.45
C HIS A 20 4.05 -0.37 8.72
N ASP A 21 3.10 -0.89 9.48
CA ASP A 21 1.92 -1.50 8.89
C ASP A 21 0.99 -0.40 8.38
N ILE A 22 0.52 -0.54 7.16
CA ILE A 22 -0.44 0.37 6.55
C ILE A 22 -1.64 -0.40 6.02
N GLU A 23 -2.76 0.29 5.94
CA GLU A 23 -3.93 -0.09 5.15
C GLU A 23 -4.10 0.95 4.04
N GLY A 24 -4.48 0.49 2.86
CA GLY A 24 -4.68 1.40 1.74
C GLY A 24 -5.47 0.78 0.59
N ILE A 25 -5.76 1.63 -0.38
CA ILE A 25 -6.47 1.25 -1.61
C ILE A 25 -5.49 1.34 -2.77
N ILE A 26 -5.46 0.32 -3.63
CA ILE A 26 -4.65 0.33 -4.85
C ILE A 26 -5.20 1.39 -5.81
N ASP A 27 -4.42 2.43 -6.08
CA ASP A 27 -4.74 3.43 -7.09
C ASP A 27 -4.21 3.03 -8.47
N GLU A 28 -2.99 2.50 -8.56
CA GLU A 28 -2.39 2.11 -9.84
C GLU A 28 -1.48 0.89 -9.67
N VAL A 29 -1.41 0.07 -10.72
CA VAL A 29 -0.53 -1.11 -10.79
C VAL A 29 0.50 -0.88 -11.88
N PHE A 30 1.78 -0.89 -11.49
CA PHE A 30 2.91 -0.80 -12.40
C PHE A 30 3.47 -2.20 -12.60
N GLU A 31 3.10 -2.81 -13.72
CA GLU A 31 3.68 -4.08 -14.18
C GLU A 31 4.92 -3.77 -15.03
N ASN A 32 6.03 -4.42 -14.68
CA ASN A 32 7.35 -4.42 -15.31
C ASN A 32 7.54 -3.48 -16.52
N GLY A 33 8.24 -2.35 -16.32
CA GLY A 33 8.53 -1.35 -17.34
C GLY A 33 9.63 -0.37 -16.93
N SER A 34 10.81 -0.52 -17.55
CA SER A 34 12.00 0.35 -17.67
C SER A 34 12.62 1.05 -16.44
N TYR A 35 11.92 1.27 -15.33
CA TYR A 35 12.41 2.06 -14.19
C TYR A 35 12.48 1.30 -12.86
N LEU A 36 11.76 0.19 -12.72
CA LEU A 36 11.74 -0.65 -11.53
C LEU A 36 11.54 -2.11 -11.92
N ASP A 37 12.35 -3.01 -11.37
CA ASP A 37 12.18 -4.45 -11.54
C ASP A 37 10.98 -4.94 -10.70
N GLY A 38 10.10 -5.74 -11.32
CA GLY A 38 8.96 -6.39 -10.67
C GLY A 38 7.67 -5.58 -10.69
N THR A 39 6.68 -6.02 -9.91
CA THR A 39 5.37 -5.37 -9.79
C THR A 39 5.37 -4.38 -8.63
N TRP A 40 4.90 -3.16 -8.90
CA TRP A 40 4.75 -2.10 -7.90
C TRP A 40 3.33 -1.56 -7.89
N TYR A 41 2.91 -1.08 -6.74
CA TYR A 41 1.55 -0.62 -6.51
C TYR A 41 1.57 0.81 -5.98
N ALA A 42 0.88 1.73 -6.65
CA ALA A 42 0.49 3.00 -6.04
C ALA A 42 -0.65 2.72 -5.06
N VAL A 43 -0.43 3.06 -3.79
CA VAL A 43 -1.34 2.79 -2.69
C VAL A 43 -1.71 4.12 -2.05
N MET A 44 -3.00 4.46 -2.10
CA MET A 44 -3.55 5.54 -1.29
C MET A 44 -3.68 5.04 0.14
N VAL A 45 -2.91 5.62 1.06
CA VAL A 45 -2.94 5.22 2.47
C VAL A 45 -4.25 5.67 3.10
N THR A 46 -4.96 4.74 3.76
CA THR A 46 -6.23 4.99 4.45
C THR A 46 -6.14 4.73 5.95
N GLY A 47 -5.12 4.01 6.41
CA GLY A 47 -4.91 3.70 7.83
C GLY A 47 -3.68 2.85 8.10
N GLY A 48 -3.63 2.18 9.25
CA GLY A 48 -2.55 1.28 9.63
C GLY A 48 -2.11 1.43 11.10
N ASP A 49 -0.80 1.41 11.32
CA ASP A 49 -0.15 1.56 12.63
C ASP A 49 -0.54 2.88 13.31
N THR A 50 -1.46 2.78 14.28
CA THR A 50 -2.02 3.90 15.04
C THR A 50 -1.02 4.58 15.98
N LYS A 51 0.16 3.99 16.20
CA LYS A 51 1.22 4.58 17.01
C LYS A 51 2.23 5.36 16.15
N SER A 52 2.13 5.27 14.83
CA SER A 52 3.03 5.93 13.90
C SER A 52 2.45 7.26 13.41
N LYS A 53 3.07 8.38 13.83
CA LYS A 53 2.76 9.72 13.31
C LYS A 53 2.93 9.83 11.79
N LEU A 54 3.82 9.01 11.20
CA LEU A 54 3.97 8.93 9.75
C LEU A 54 2.71 8.36 9.10
N VAL A 55 2.25 7.20 9.58
CA VAL A 55 1.06 6.54 9.01
C VAL A 55 -0.18 7.42 9.21
N GLU A 56 -0.31 8.05 10.38
CA GLU A 56 -1.36 9.03 10.66
C GLU A 56 -1.38 10.16 9.62
N MET A 57 -0.23 10.80 9.37
CA MET A 57 -0.10 11.86 8.37
C MET A 57 -0.40 11.39 6.95
N LEU A 58 0.11 10.22 6.55
CA LEU A 58 -0.14 9.67 5.21
C LEU A 58 -1.63 9.39 4.98
N ALA A 59 -2.32 8.86 5.99
CA ALA A 59 -3.75 8.57 5.94
C ALA A 59 -4.60 9.86 5.94
N SER A 60 -4.27 10.84 6.79
CA SER A 60 -5.05 12.08 6.89
C SER A 60 -5.00 12.90 5.60
N GLU A 61 -3.81 12.97 4.98
CA GLU A 61 -3.58 13.72 3.73
C GLU A 61 -3.86 12.89 2.47
N ARG A 62 -4.29 11.62 2.61
CA ARG A 62 -4.52 10.67 1.52
C ARG A 62 -3.33 10.56 0.55
N ILE A 63 -2.13 10.50 1.11
CA ILE A 63 -0.90 10.42 0.33
C ILE A 63 -0.85 9.08 -0.39
N VAL A 64 -0.51 9.14 -1.68
CA VAL A 64 -0.24 7.98 -2.51
C VAL A 64 1.24 7.64 -2.42
N ILE A 65 1.54 6.38 -2.09
CA ILE A 65 2.91 5.87 -1.98
C ILE A 65 3.09 4.66 -2.89
N VAL A 66 4.33 4.43 -3.33
CA VAL A 66 4.67 3.32 -4.22
C VAL A 66 5.27 2.18 -3.40
N ILE A 67 4.62 1.02 -3.41
CA ILE A 67 4.95 -0.15 -2.59
C ILE A 67 5.25 -1.35 -3.50
N PRO A 68 6.37 -2.06 -3.30
CA PRO A 68 6.67 -3.24 -4.09
C PRO A 68 5.77 -4.40 -3.69
N GLU A 69 5.45 -5.29 -4.62
CA GLU A 69 4.59 -6.45 -4.37
C GLU A 69 4.98 -7.28 -3.14
N ARG A 70 6.28 -7.48 -2.93
CA ARG A 70 6.81 -8.23 -1.77
C ARG A 70 6.44 -7.63 -0.41
N ASN A 71 6.02 -6.38 -0.36
CA ASN A 71 5.60 -5.70 0.86
C ASN A 71 4.07 -5.70 1.05
N ILE A 72 3.30 -6.23 0.11
CA ILE A 72 1.86 -6.44 0.29
C ILE A 72 1.66 -7.71 1.11
N ILE A 73 0.94 -7.60 2.22
CA ILE A 73 0.72 -8.70 3.18
C ILE A 73 -0.55 -9.46 2.82
N GLU A 74 -1.63 -8.73 2.58
CA GLU A 74 -2.94 -9.30 2.27
C GLU A 74 -3.79 -8.33 1.43
N VAL A 75 -4.69 -8.90 0.65
CA VAL A 75 -5.81 -8.18 0.04
C VAL A 75 -7.01 -8.40 0.92
N VAL A 76 -7.64 -7.31 1.35
CA VAL A 76 -8.86 -7.35 2.14
C VAL A 76 -10.02 -7.40 1.15
N GLU A 77 -10.73 -8.54 1.14
CA GLU A 77 -11.97 -8.65 0.40
C GLU A 77 -13.04 -7.81 1.11
N ASN A 78 -13.75 -6.96 0.37
CA ASN A 78 -14.94 -6.33 0.92
C ASN A 78 -16.00 -7.43 1.08
N GLU A 79 -16.20 -7.92 2.31
CA GLU A 79 -17.41 -8.66 2.68
C GLU A 79 -18.59 -7.69 2.61
N ASN A 80 -19.07 -7.34 1.41
CA ASN A 80 -20.41 -6.80 1.11
C ASN A 80 -20.52 -6.53 -0.40
N ALA A 81 -21.03 -7.53 -1.13
CA ALA A 81 -21.71 -7.36 -2.41
C ALA A 81 -23.09 -8.01 -2.31
#